data_AF-A0A202FFV6-F1
#
_entry.id   AF-A0A202FFV6-F1
#
_cell.length_a   1.000
_cell.length_b   1.000
_cell.length_c   1.000
_cell.angle_alpha   90.00
_cell.angle_beta   90.00
_cell.angle_gamma   90.00
#
_symmetry.space_group_name_H-M   'P 1'
#
loop_
_entity.id
_entity.type
_entity.pdbx_description
1 polymer ?
#
loop_
_entity_poly.entity_id
_entity_poly.type
_entity_poly.pdbx_seq_one_letter_code
_entity_poly.pdbx_strand_id
1 'polypeptide(L)'
;MIMNEEIKTLVNQRLNKIFNDYPETVELSDLKEELSSDLMSSAEDKLSADVTPATAVEKAFKEFGDIDEVINQVLNDNHQNEHHKHAAGHTFNIDNSGISIDNGKLFNINDDGITVNNGKTIKINDDGIKFGNLVINDNGINFKGNTKPFKKSKDKFDSYFDKEFADFDVDDDFNDDNFNTEVHVETLPLTDEYEFDYTDLDKIRINYKSADLKILPTDGDKIKISEYMSRTNPNYQVKTDLVDNVLSIKQGEIPHFLSLKIRVKILIPKTYVKTLQVINDSGNLQVQGMKALERAVVECHSGAVYLNNFESQTLLLDVNSGKLTLDHVLTKEQLAINDRSGLVNMDTVATPKFDISSRSGSIKGTDFSGAGNIMVKSGTVHMNFDKVTGDVNVENNSGTVKLKMPEDDSYKFDLEAQSGIVHMKQAANWVHDIMNLKEGTVGDNPQYQLTVHAKSGIIKVS
;
A
#
# COMPACT_ATOMS: atom_id res chain seq x y z
N MET A 1 21.04 26.42 -29.05
CA MET A 1 20.95 27.67 -28.26
C MET A 1 19.87 28.62 -28.76
N ILE A 2 19.83 29.03 -30.03
CA ILE A 2 18.81 29.99 -30.52
C ILE A 2 17.37 29.44 -30.45
N MET A 3 17.14 28.17 -30.80
CA MET A 3 15.79 27.56 -30.79
C MET A 3 15.20 27.41 -29.38
N ASN A 4 16.03 27.21 -28.35
CA ASN A 4 15.56 27.08 -26.96
C ASN A 4 15.04 28.40 -26.39
N GLU A 5 15.71 29.51 -26.71
CA GLU A 5 15.27 30.84 -26.30
C GLU A 5 13.96 31.25 -26.99
N GLU A 6 13.73 30.80 -28.23
CA GLU A 6 12.47 31.04 -28.93
C GLU A 6 11.30 30.27 -28.30
N ILE A 7 11.47 28.97 -28.00
CA ILE A 7 10.47 28.16 -27.27
C ILE A 7 10.13 28.82 -25.94
N LYS A 8 11.14 29.15 -25.14
CA LYS A 8 10.98 29.84 -23.85
C LYS A 8 10.18 31.13 -23.98
N THR A 9 10.50 31.95 -24.98
CA THR A 9 9.81 33.21 -25.22
C THR A 9 8.33 32.98 -25.56
N LEU A 10 8.04 32.03 -26.46
CA LEU A 10 6.68 31.73 -26.90
C LEU A 10 5.81 31.14 -25.78
N VAL A 11 6.36 30.22 -24.99
CA VAL A 11 5.66 29.65 -23.82
C VAL A 11 5.32 30.74 -22.81
N ASN A 12 6.31 31.55 -22.42
CA ASN A 12 6.12 32.62 -21.45
C ASN A 12 5.12 33.68 -21.95
N GLN A 13 5.16 34.06 -23.23
CA GLN A 13 4.18 35.00 -23.80
C GLN A 13 2.75 34.47 -23.71
N ARG A 14 2.54 33.18 -23.99
CA ARG A 14 1.21 32.56 -23.94
C ARG A 14 0.72 32.40 -22.51
N LEU A 15 1.57 31.96 -21.58
CA LEU A 15 1.24 31.90 -20.16
C LEU A 15 0.94 33.29 -19.59
N ASN A 16 1.74 34.31 -19.91
CA ASN A 16 1.47 35.69 -19.50
C ASN A 16 0.07 36.14 -19.93
N LYS A 17 -0.35 35.80 -21.14
CA LYS A 17 -1.68 36.15 -21.64
C LYS A 17 -2.80 35.45 -20.86
N ILE A 18 -2.64 34.17 -20.52
CA ILE A 18 -3.62 33.41 -19.73
C ILE A 18 -3.70 33.98 -18.32
N PHE A 19 -2.55 34.12 -17.64
CA PHE A 19 -2.49 34.57 -16.25
C PHE A 19 -2.90 36.04 -16.04
N ASN A 20 -2.94 36.86 -17.11
CA ASN A 20 -3.37 38.25 -17.02
C ASN A 20 -4.85 38.41 -16.63
N ASP A 21 -5.66 37.36 -16.78
CA ASP A 21 -7.08 37.35 -16.41
C ASP A 21 -7.30 36.92 -14.94
N TYR A 22 -6.23 36.65 -14.18
CA TYR A 22 -6.25 36.12 -12.82
C TYR A 22 -5.51 37.03 -11.83
N PRO A 23 -5.81 36.95 -10.51
CA PRO A 23 -5.11 37.76 -9.51
C PRO A 23 -3.64 37.39 -9.40
N GLU A 24 -2.77 38.38 -9.14
CA GLU A 24 -1.36 38.13 -8.84
C GLU A 24 -1.22 37.65 -7.39
N THR A 25 -1.01 36.35 -7.21
CA THR A 25 -0.66 35.74 -5.91
C THR A 25 0.66 34.99 -6.02
N VAL A 26 1.29 34.69 -4.87
CA VAL A 26 2.55 33.93 -4.84
C VAL A 26 2.35 32.54 -5.46
N GLU A 27 1.24 31.88 -5.13
CA GLU A 27 0.93 30.54 -5.59
C GLU A 27 0.66 30.49 -7.09
N LEU A 28 0.00 31.51 -7.66
CA LEU A 28 -0.17 31.60 -9.11
C LEU A 28 1.14 31.94 -9.83
N SER A 29 2.05 32.67 -9.18
CA SER A 29 3.41 32.87 -9.70
C SER A 29 4.16 31.54 -9.75
N ASP A 30 4.13 30.77 -8.67
CA ASP A 30 4.83 29.49 -8.57
C ASP A 30 4.22 28.45 -9.53
N LEU A 31 2.88 28.37 -9.64
CA LEU A 31 2.19 27.55 -10.64
C LEU A 31 2.63 27.92 -12.07
N LYS A 32 2.75 29.22 -12.37
CA LYS A 32 3.15 29.69 -13.69
C LYS A 32 4.59 29.29 -14.02
N GLU A 33 5.50 29.32 -13.05
CA GLU A 33 6.86 28.83 -13.22
C GLU A 33 6.89 27.32 -13.50
N GLU A 34 6.10 26.54 -12.75
CA GLU A 34 5.97 25.09 -12.93
C GLU A 34 5.38 24.74 -14.31
N LEU A 35 4.29 25.41 -14.72
CA LEU A 35 3.70 25.28 -16.05
C LEU A 35 4.68 25.65 -17.17
N SER A 36 5.46 26.71 -16.97
CA SER A 36 6.45 27.14 -17.95
C SER A 36 7.49 26.05 -18.18
N SER A 37 8.02 25.48 -17.10
CA SER A 37 8.97 24.36 -17.15
C SER A 37 8.39 23.15 -17.91
N ASP A 38 7.19 22.71 -17.56
CA ASP A 38 6.54 21.55 -18.19
C ASP A 38 6.22 21.76 -19.67
N LEU A 39 5.68 22.93 -20.02
CA LEU A 39 5.32 23.26 -21.39
C LEU A 39 6.57 23.45 -22.26
N MET A 40 7.65 23.99 -21.70
CA MET A 40 8.94 24.08 -22.37
C MET A 40 9.50 22.69 -22.67
N SER A 41 9.60 21.82 -21.65
CA SER A 41 10.09 20.44 -21.84
C SER A 41 9.26 19.69 -22.89
N SER A 42 7.93 19.77 -22.79
CA SER A 42 7.02 19.13 -23.74
C SER A 42 7.15 19.68 -25.17
N ALA A 43 7.44 20.98 -25.33
CA ALA A 43 7.70 21.59 -26.63
C ALA A 43 9.07 21.19 -27.19
N GLU A 44 10.09 21.10 -26.35
CA GLU A 44 11.43 20.63 -26.75
C GLU A 44 11.38 19.18 -27.28
N ASP A 45 10.65 18.27 -26.61
CA ASP A 45 10.47 16.88 -27.06
C ASP A 45 9.74 16.76 -28.41
N LYS A 46 8.92 17.77 -28.75
CA LYS A 46 8.16 17.83 -30.00
C LYS A 46 8.92 18.50 -31.13
N LEU A 47 10.07 19.11 -30.82
CA LEU A 47 10.91 19.74 -31.81
C LEU A 47 11.61 18.65 -32.65
N SER A 48 11.53 18.79 -33.97
CA SER A 48 12.18 17.89 -34.92
C SER A 48 12.56 18.68 -36.17
N ALA A 49 13.30 18.06 -37.10
CA ALA A 49 13.80 18.75 -38.30
C ALA A 49 12.69 19.46 -39.11
N ASP A 50 11.46 18.94 -39.07
CA ASP A 50 10.30 19.44 -39.83
C ASP A 50 9.29 20.24 -38.98
N VAL A 51 9.57 20.47 -37.69
CA VAL A 51 8.64 21.15 -36.77
C VAL A 51 9.28 22.44 -36.26
N THR A 52 8.61 23.58 -36.51
CA THR A 52 9.06 24.88 -36.01
C THR A 52 8.83 25.02 -34.49
N PRO A 53 9.59 25.88 -33.78
CA PRO A 53 9.36 26.18 -32.37
C PRO A 53 7.90 26.57 -32.05
N ALA A 54 7.27 27.41 -32.88
CA ALA A 54 5.88 27.80 -32.69
C ALA A 54 4.90 26.63 -32.78
N THR A 55 5.09 25.73 -33.75
CA THR A 55 4.26 24.52 -33.90
C THR A 55 4.48 23.55 -32.74
N ALA A 56 5.72 23.43 -32.24
CA ALA A 56 6.03 22.59 -31.08
C ALA A 56 5.34 23.11 -29.81
N VAL A 57 5.40 24.42 -29.56
CA VAL A 57 4.69 25.08 -28.44
C VAL A 57 3.18 24.92 -28.56
N GLU A 58 2.61 25.10 -29.77
CA GLU A 58 1.17 24.89 -29.97
C GLU A 58 0.74 23.46 -29.61
N LYS A 59 1.50 22.45 -30.07
CA LYS A 59 1.24 21.04 -29.74
C LYS A 59 1.39 20.78 -28.23
N ALA A 60 2.39 21.37 -27.56
CA ALA A 60 2.60 21.22 -26.13
C ALA A 60 1.41 21.75 -25.31
N PHE A 61 0.92 22.96 -25.60
CA PHE A 61 -0.27 23.52 -24.96
C PHE A 61 -1.53 22.70 -25.24
N LYS A 62 -1.68 22.20 -26.48
CA LYS A 62 -2.83 21.35 -26.86
C LYS A 62 -2.84 20.03 -26.09
N GLU A 63 -1.68 19.41 -25.90
CA GLU A 63 -1.54 18.16 -25.15
C GLU A 63 -1.72 18.38 -23.64
N PHE A 64 -1.23 19.51 -23.11
CA PHE A 64 -1.39 19.86 -21.70
C PHE A 64 -2.87 19.95 -21.30
N GLY A 65 -3.71 20.50 -22.19
CA GLY A 65 -5.14 20.64 -21.97
C GLY A 65 -5.51 22.00 -21.38
N ASP A 66 -6.54 22.01 -20.53
CA ASP A 66 -7.13 23.23 -19.98
C ASP A 66 -6.32 23.74 -18.77
N ILE A 67 -5.58 24.83 -18.97
CA ILE A 67 -4.78 25.48 -17.91
C ILE A 67 -5.70 26.24 -16.94
N ASP A 68 -6.85 26.74 -17.39
CA ASP A 68 -7.77 27.51 -16.56
C ASP A 68 -8.35 26.62 -15.44
N GLU A 69 -8.55 25.33 -15.71
CA GLU A 69 -8.95 24.35 -14.69
C GLU A 69 -7.91 24.24 -13.56
N VAL A 70 -6.63 24.17 -13.91
CA VAL A 70 -5.52 24.07 -12.93
C VAL A 70 -5.40 25.36 -12.12
N ILE A 71 -5.47 26.52 -12.78
CA ILE A 71 -5.43 27.83 -12.09
C ILE A 71 -6.58 27.94 -11.08
N ASN A 72 -7.81 27.57 -11.49
CA ASN A 72 -8.97 27.61 -10.62
C ASN A 72 -8.85 26.63 -9.44
N GLN A 73 -8.21 25.46 -9.62
CA GLN A 73 -7.93 24.53 -8.52
C GLN A 73 -7.01 25.18 -7.48
N VAL A 74 -5.89 25.78 -7.89
CA VAL A 74 -4.96 26.46 -6.97
C VAL A 74 -5.63 27.62 -6.23
N LEU A 75 -6.44 28.42 -6.92
CA LEU A 75 -7.21 29.51 -6.29
C LEU A 75 -8.20 28.97 -5.24
N ASN A 76 -8.93 27.91 -5.56
CA ASN A 76 -9.93 27.34 -4.65
C ASN A 76 -9.31 26.64 -3.42
N ASP A 77 -8.12 26.03 -3.57
CA ASP A 77 -7.40 25.42 -2.46
C ASP A 77 -6.89 26.47 -1.45
N ASN A 78 -6.50 27.66 -1.93
CA ASN A 78 -6.11 28.78 -1.06
C ASN A 78 -7.29 29.41 -0.31
N HIS A 79 -8.51 29.30 -0.84
CA HIS A 79 -9.72 29.76 -0.16
C HIS A 79 -10.22 28.80 0.94
N GLN A 80 -9.57 27.66 1.19
CA GLN A 80 -9.92 26.81 2.34
C GLN A 80 -9.49 27.40 3.71
N ASN A 81 -8.75 28.52 3.72
CA ASN A 81 -8.50 29.29 4.95
C ASN A 81 -9.36 30.55 5.11
N GLU A 82 -10.26 30.86 4.16
CA GLU A 82 -11.24 31.92 4.32
C GLU A 82 -12.61 31.47 3.82
N HIS A 83 -13.50 31.14 4.77
CA HIS A 83 -14.92 30.99 4.52
C HIS A 83 -15.53 32.29 3.98
N HIS A 84 -15.51 32.47 2.66
CA HIS A 84 -16.43 33.38 1.98
C HIS A 84 -17.22 32.64 0.92
N LYS A 85 -18.49 32.40 1.28
CA LYS A 85 -19.55 31.87 0.45
C LYS A 85 -19.68 32.70 -0.83
N HIS A 86 -19.39 32.11 -1.98
CA HIS A 86 -20.11 32.48 -3.20
C HIS A 86 -21.31 31.55 -3.35
N ALA A 87 -22.49 32.18 -3.32
CA ALA A 87 -23.78 31.52 -3.38
C ALA A 87 -24.03 30.92 -4.77
N ALA A 88 -23.85 29.61 -4.88
CA ALA A 88 -24.91 28.73 -5.36
C ALA A 88 -25.31 27.89 -4.14
N GLY A 89 -26.17 28.44 -3.29
CA GLY A 89 -26.60 27.73 -2.09
C GLY A 89 -27.33 26.47 -2.49
N HIS A 90 -26.76 25.30 -2.19
CA HIS A 90 -27.48 24.05 -2.34
C HIS A 90 -28.74 24.08 -1.47
N THR A 91 -29.88 23.66 -2.00
CA THR A 91 -31.11 23.62 -1.20
C THR A 91 -31.12 22.37 -0.34
N PHE A 92 -31.00 22.54 0.98
CA PHE A 92 -31.08 21.44 1.94
C PHE A 92 -32.48 21.38 2.54
N ASN A 93 -33.19 20.27 2.32
CA ASN A 93 -34.54 20.06 2.83
C ASN A 93 -34.58 18.80 3.70
N ILE A 94 -35.25 18.91 4.86
CA ILE A 94 -35.64 17.77 5.70
C ILE A 94 -37.14 17.89 5.94
N ASP A 95 -37.89 16.84 5.59
CA ASP A 95 -39.31 16.73 5.90
C ASP A 95 -39.68 15.25 6.17
N ASN A 96 -40.98 14.96 6.28
CA ASN A 96 -41.46 13.60 6.54
C ASN A 96 -41.21 12.63 5.39
N SER A 97 -40.82 13.10 4.20
CA SER A 97 -40.44 12.29 3.05
C SER A 97 -38.94 12.02 2.96
N GLY A 98 -38.12 12.66 3.80
CA GLY A 98 -36.71 12.34 3.99
C GLY A 98 -35.77 13.55 3.97
N ILE A 99 -34.54 13.33 3.48
CA ILE A 99 -33.46 14.32 3.43
C ILE A 99 -33.04 14.51 1.97
N SER A 100 -33.03 15.74 1.48
CA SER A 100 -32.59 16.02 0.11
C SER A 100 -31.69 17.26 0.01
N ILE A 101 -30.77 17.20 -0.95
CA ILE A 101 -29.93 18.33 -1.37
C ILE A 101 -30.19 18.59 -2.86
N ASP A 102 -30.44 19.85 -3.21
CA ASP A 102 -30.79 20.30 -4.56
C ASP A 102 -32.03 19.57 -5.12
N ASN A 103 -33.05 19.46 -4.28
CA ASN A 103 -34.29 18.74 -4.58
C ASN A 103 -34.02 17.28 -5.01
N GLY A 104 -33.07 16.63 -4.34
CA GLY A 104 -32.72 15.22 -4.55
C GLY A 104 -31.68 14.97 -5.65
N LYS A 105 -31.26 16.01 -6.39
CA LYS A 105 -30.32 15.86 -7.51
C LYS A 105 -28.92 15.48 -7.04
N LEU A 106 -28.42 16.16 -6.01
CA LEU A 106 -27.09 15.92 -5.47
C LEU A 106 -27.13 14.76 -4.48
N PHE A 107 -28.11 14.78 -3.59
CA PHE A 107 -28.30 13.79 -2.54
C PHE A 107 -29.78 13.63 -2.22
N ASN A 108 -30.24 12.38 -2.08
CA ASN A 108 -31.58 12.06 -1.64
C ASN A 108 -31.55 10.83 -0.72
N ILE A 109 -32.22 10.92 0.43
CA ILE A 109 -32.57 9.81 1.31
C ILE A 109 -34.08 9.85 1.49
N ASN A 110 -34.77 8.78 1.12
CA ASN A 110 -36.20 8.58 1.34
C ASN A 110 -36.50 7.08 1.52
N ASP A 111 -37.78 6.70 1.54
CA ASP A 111 -38.20 5.30 1.67
C ASP A 111 -37.73 4.40 0.52
N ASP A 112 -37.40 4.97 -0.66
CA ASP A 112 -36.86 4.23 -1.81
C ASP A 112 -35.33 4.02 -1.70
N GLY A 113 -34.69 4.56 -0.66
CA GLY A 113 -33.28 4.36 -0.34
C GLY A 113 -32.43 5.64 -0.44
N ILE A 114 -31.15 5.46 -0.79
CA ILE A 114 -30.13 6.51 -0.80
C ILE A 114 -29.58 6.70 -2.20
N THR A 115 -29.52 7.94 -2.68
CA THR A 115 -28.89 8.27 -3.97
C THR A 115 -27.97 9.48 -3.88
N VAL A 116 -26.87 9.42 -4.64
CA VAL A 116 -25.95 10.55 -4.90
C VAL A 116 -25.85 10.77 -6.40
N ASN A 117 -25.96 12.02 -6.83
CA ASN A 117 -26.01 12.42 -8.25
C ASN A 117 -27.06 11.61 -9.05
N ASN A 118 -28.30 11.57 -8.55
CA ASN A 118 -29.39 10.78 -9.12
C ASN A 118 -29.04 9.28 -9.34
N GLY A 119 -28.27 8.68 -8.43
CA GLY A 119 -27.91 7.25 -8.53
C GLY A 119 -26.78 6.93 -9.50
N LYS A 120 -26.11 7.96 -10.07
CA LYS A 120 -24.94 7.77 -10.93
C LYS A 120 -23.70 7.39 -10.12
N THR A 121 -23.49 8.05 -8.97
CA THR A 121 -22.34 7.79 -8.11
C THR A 121 -22.65 6.72 -7.08
N ILE A 122 -23.74 6.88 -6.32
CA ILE A 122 -24.18 5.94 -5.29
C ILE A 122 -25.68 5.72 -5.45
N LYS A 123 -26.11 4.46 -5.46
CA LYS A 123 -27.52 4.08 -5.30
C LYS A 123 -27.59 2.90 -4.32
N ILE A 124 -28.37 3.03 -3.27
CA ILE A 124 -28.64 1.96 -2.30
C ILE A 124 -30.15 1.86 -2.17
N ASN A 125 -30.71 0.70 -2.52
CA ASN A 125 -32.13 0.41 -2.39
C ASN A 125 -32.32 -1.11 -2.22
N ASP A 126 -33.57 -1.58 -2.24
CA ASP A 126 -33.89 -3.00 -2.11
C ASP A 126 -33.30 -3.88 -3.23
N ASP A 127 -32.96 -3.29 -4.39
CA ASP A 127 -32.30 -4.00 -5.49
C ASP A 127 -30.78 -4.19 -5.27
N GLY A 128 -30.24 -3.63 -4.19
CA GLY A 128 -28.83 -3.73 -3.81
C GLY A 128 -28.08 -2.40 -3.80
N ILE A 129 -26.76 -2.49 -3.96
CA ILE A 129 -25.82 -1.39 -3.78
C ILE A 129 -25.06 -1.14 -5.08
N LYS A 130 -25.05 0.10 -5.53
CA LYS A 130 -24.25 0.57 -6.66
C LYS A 130 -23.28 1.66 -6.22
N PHE A 131 -22.01 1.48 -6.59
CA PHE A 131 -20.93 2.47 -6.45
C PHE A 131 -20.24 2.67 -7.81
N GLY A 132 -20.63 3.71 -8.54
CA GLY A 132 -20.18 3.95 -9.91
C GLY A 132 -20.50 2.78 -10.83
N ASN A 133 -19.47 2.02 -11.22
CA ASN A 133 -19.58 0.83 -12.09
C ASN A 133 -19.69 -0.50 -11.34
N LEU A 134 -19.55 -0.47 -10.01
CA LEU A 134 -19.73 -1.63 -9.15
C LEU A 134 -21.21 -1.77 -8.79
N VAL A 135 -21.78 -2.96 -8.98
CA VAL A 135 -23.12 -3.33 -8.53
C VAL A 135 -23.02 -4.58 -7.68
N ILE A 136 -23.60 -4.54 -6.48
CA ILE A 136 -23.73 -5.67 -5.56
C ILE A 136 -25.22 -5.89 -5.36
N ASN A 137 -25.71 -7.06 -5.76
CA ASN A 137 -27.11 -7.45 -5.57
C ASN A 137 -27.17 -8.97 -5.35
N ASP A 138 -28.38 -9.52 -5.33
CA ASP A 138 -28.59 -10.96 -5.12
C ASP A 138 -27.93 -11.85 -6.18
N ASN A 139 -27.54 -11.29 -7.34
CA ASN A 139 -26.81 -12.00 -8.39
C ASN A 139 -25.28 -11.93 -8.23
N GLY A 140 -24.78 -11.37 -7.13
CA GLY A 140 -23.36 -11.26 -6.80
C GLY A 140 -22.78 -9.87 -7.05
N ILE A 141 -21.47 -9.83 -7.31
CA ILE A 141 -20.71 -8.60 -7.53
C ILE A 141 -20.43 -8.45 -9.04
N ASN A 142 -20.86 -7.34 -9.63
CA ASN A 142 -20.67 -7.04 -11.04
C ASN A 142 -19.85 -5.75 -11.21
N PHE A 143 -18.88 -5.78 -12.11
CA PHE A 143 -18.13 -4.61 -12.55
C PHE A 143 -18.12 -4.56 -14.08
N LYS A 144 -18.63 -3.48 -14.68
CA LYS A 144 -18.71 -3.29 -16.15
C LYS A 144 -19.41 -4.43 -16.92
N GLY A 145 -20.43 -5.07 -16.36
CA GLY A 145 -21.21 -6.10 -17.05
C GLY A 145 -20.61 -7.51 -17.01
N ASN A 146 -19.45 -7.70 -16.37
CA ASN A 146 -18.88 -9.04 -16.14
C ASN A 146 -19.36 -9.60 -14.80
N THR A 147 -20.18 -10.64 -14.87
CA THR A 147 -20.64 -11.43 -13.71
C THR A 147 -19.53 -12.39 -13.25
N LYS A 148 -19.03 -12.23 -12.02
CA LYS A 148 -18.29 -13.30 -11.33
C LYS A 148 -19.23 -13.97 -10.31
N PRO A 149 -19.65 -15.23 -10.52
CA PRO A 149 -20.38 -15.97 -9.50
C PRO A 149 -19.43 -16.33 -8.34
N PHE A 150 -19.94 -16.34 -7.11
CA PHE A 150 -19.22 -16.84 -5.94
C PHE A 150 -18.89 -18.33 -6.14
N LYS A 151 -17.61 -18.69 -6.33
CA LYS A 151 -17.13 -20.06 -6.17
C LYS A 151 -16.57 -20.24 -4.77
N LYS A 152 -17.17 -21.16 -4.00
CA LYS A 152 -16.55 -21.74 -2.80
C LYS A 152 -15.48 -22.74 -3.26
N SER A 153 -14.21 -22.48 -2.97
CA SER A 153 -13.15 -23.49 -3.09
C SER A 153 -12.70 -23.88 -1.69
N LYS A 154 -13.10 -25.07 -1.23
CA LYS A 154 -12.72 -25.64 0.07
C LYS A 154 -11.67 -26.76 -0.05
N ASP A 155 -11.33 -27.22 -1.24
CA ASP A 155 -10.59 -28.47 -1.39
C ASP A 155 -9.25 -28.24 -2.10
N LYS A 156 -8.20 -27.86 -1.38
CA LYS A 156 -6.79 -27.92 -1.86
C LYS A 156 -5.69 -27.62 -0.79
N PHE A 157 -5.95 -27.86 0.49
CA PHE A 157 -5.01 -27.50 1.56
C PHE A 157 -4.34 -28.69 2.28
N ASP A 158 -4.80 -29.92 2.05
CA ASP A 158 -4.39 -31.08 2.87
C ASP A 158 -3.03 -31.72 2.50
N SER A 159 -2.26 -31.19 1.54
CA SER A 159 -1.00 -31.82 1.09
C SER A 159 0.30 -31.14 1.58
N TYR A 160 0.22 -30.13 2.44
CA TYR A 160 1.40 -29.32 2.80
C TYR A 160 2.28 -29.87 3.93
N PHE A 161 1.85 -30.88 4.72
CA PHE A 161 2.44 -31.05 6.06
C PHE A 161 2.81 -32.46 6.52
N ASP A 162 3.16 -33.37 5.60
CA ASP A 162 3.72 -34.69 5.98
C ASP A 162 5.26 -34.77 5.93
N LYS A 163 5.98 -33.65 5.86
CA LYS A 163 7.46 -33.67 5.84
C LYS A 163 8.09 -32.69 6.82
N GLU A 164 8.99 -33.23 7.64
CA GLU A 164 9.84 -32.48 8.57
C GLU A 164 10.65 -31.40 7.83
N PHE A 165 10.94 -30.32 8.56
CA PHE A 165 11.56 -29.04 8.15
C PHE A 165 12.87 -29.12 7.33
N ALA A 166 13.38 -30.30 6.97
CA ALA A 166 14.66 -30.51 6.28
C ALA A 166 14.56 -30.68 4.75
N ASP A 167 13.40 -31.01 4.18
CA ASP A 167 13.24 -31.30 2.74
C ASP A 167 12.37 -30.25 2.02
N PHE A 168 12.58 -28.96 2.29
CA PHE A 168 12.01 -27.88 1.48
C PHE A 168 12.73 -27.82 0.12
N ASP A 169 12.46 -28.79 -0.75
CA ASP A 169 12.93 -28.82 -2.13
C ASP A 169 12.05 -27.84 -2.94
N VAL A 170 12.68 -26.79 -3.45
CA VAL A 170 12.07 -25.49 -3.81
C VAL A 170 11.32 -25.50 -5.15
N ASP A 171 11.33 -26.60 -5.90
CA ASP A 171 11.14 -26.48 -7.35
C ASP A 171 9.74 -26.84 -7.92
N ASP A 172 8.85 -27.53 -7.20
CA ASP A 172 7.69 -28.15 -7.89
C ASP A 172 6.28 -27.57 -7.64
N ASP A 173 6.01 -26.78 -6.59
CA ASP A 173 4.60 -26.48 -6.20
C ASP A 173 4.15 -25.01 -6.30
N PHE A 174 5.00 -24.09 -6.78
CA PHE A 174 4.68 -22.65 -6.82
C PHE A 174 4.30 -22.09 -8.19
N ASN A 175 4.00 -22.95 -9.16
CA ASN A 175 3.74 -22.57 -10.54
C ASN A 175 2.23 -22.44 -10.86
N ASP A 176 1.46 -21.79 -9.98
CA ASP A 176 0.08 -21.37 -10.31
C ASP A 176 0.08 -19.85 -10.58
N ASP A 177 0.36 -19.50 -11.84
CA ASP A 177 0.42 -18.15 -12.41
C ASP A 177 -0.94 -17.40 -12.43
N ASN A 178 -1.92 -17.79 -11.61
CA ASN A 178 -3.29 -17.32 -11.74
C ASN A 178 -3.77 -16.41 -10.59
N PHE A 179 -2.89 -15.55 -10.10
CA PHE A 179 -3.28 -14.36 -9.33
C PHE A 179 -3.19 -13.13 -10.20
N ASN A 180 -4.34 -12.67 -10.69
CA ASN A 180 -4.45 -11.42 -11.42
C ASN A 180 -4.12 -10.24 -10.47
N THR A 181 -2.85 -9.85 -10.47
CA THR A 181 -2.22 -8.76 -9.72
C THR A 181 -1.82 -7.60 -10.64
N GLU A 182 -2.59 -7.36 -11.70
CA GLU A 182 -2.32 -6.27 -12.62
C GLU A 182 -2.63 -4.92 -11.98
N VAL A 183 -1.60 -4.25 -11.47
CA VAL A 183 -1.50 -2.81 -11.70
C VAL A 183 -1.26 -2.68 -13.20
N HIS A 184 -2.24 -2.18 -13.95
CA HIS A 184 -2.07 -1.90 -15.37
C HIS A 184 -1.08 -0.75 -15.55
N VAL A 185 0.22 -1.00 -15.40
CA VAL A 185 1.28 0.01 -15.58
C VAL A 185 1.15 0.68 -16.96
N GLU A 186 0.65 -0.06 -17.95
CA GLU A 186 0.44 0.34 -19.35
C GLU A 186 -0.75 1.32 -19.59
N THR A 187 -1.56 1.68 -18.59
CA THR A 187 -2.58 2.74 -18.81
C THR A 187 -1.96 4.14 -18.87
N LEU A 188 -0.69 4.28 -18.54
CA LEU A 188 0.09 5.51 -18.68
C LEU A 188 1.18 5.28 -19.75
N PRO A 189 1.57 6.31 -20.51
CA PRO A 189 2.66 6.20 -21.46
C PRO A 189 3.97 5.88 -20.73
N LEU A 190 4.80 5.03 -21.34
CA LEU A 190 6.18 4.81 -20.91
C LEU A 190 6.97 6.09 -21.17
N THR A 191 7.58 6.64 -20.13
CA THR A 191 8.32 7.91 -20.21
C THR A 191 9.82 7.72 -20.11
N ASP A 192 10.27 6.65 -19.46
CA ASP A 192 11.71 6.37 -19.34
C ASP A 192 12.01 4.90 -19.04
N GLU A 193 13.22 4.48 -19.40
CA GLU A 193 13.71 3.12 -19.18
C GLU A 193 15.23 3.07 -18.92
N TYR A 194 15.62 2.36 -17.86
CA TYR A 194 17.02 2.18 -17.48
C TYR A 194 17.36 0.71 -17.25
N GLU A 195 18.61 0.35 -17.54
CA GLU A 195 19.16 -0.97 -17.25
C GLU A 195 20.46 -0.86 -16.48
N PHE A 196 20.67 -1.74 -15.51
CA PHE A 196 21.89 -1.82 -14.69
C PHE A 196 22.35 -3.26 -14.54
N ASP A 197 23.67 -3.45 -14.60
CA ASP A 197 24.30 -4.69 -14.17
C ASP A 197 24.20 -4.81 -12.64
N TYR A 198 24.09 -6.05 -12.14
CA TYR A 198 23.82 -6.31 -10.71
C TYR A 198 24.87 -7.19 -10.02
N THR A 199 25.81 -7.77 -10.78
CA THR A 199 26.72 -8.81 -10.30
C THR A 199 27.60 -8.35 -9.13
N ASP A 200 28.05 -7.10 -9.17
CA ASP A 200 28.93 -6.53 -8.16
C ASP A 200 28.17 -5.77 -7.07
N LEU A 201 26.84 -5.62 -7.19
CA LEU A 201 26.05 -4.87 -6.23
C LEU A 201 25.95 -5.61 -4.91
N ASP A 202 26.15 -4.89 -3.80
CA ASP A 202 25.91 -5.36 -2.44
C ASP A 202 24.50 -5.01 -1.96
N LYS A 203 23.93 -3.95 -2.53
CA LYS A 203 22.62 -3.43 -2.14
C LYS A 203 21.93 -2.71 -3.29
N ILE A 204 20.61 -2.93 -3.39
CA ILE A 204 19.70 -2.10 -4.19
C ILE A 204 18.86 -1.29 -3.20
N ARG A 205 18.90 0.04 -3.32
CA ARG A 205 18.12 0.96 -2.50
C ARG A 205 17.13 1.73 -3.37
N ILE A 206 15.85 1.46 -3.19
CA ILE A 206 14.75 2.07 -3.95
C ILE A 206 14.02 3.05 -3.04
N ASN A 207 13.87 4.30 -3.48
CA ASN A 207 13.17 5.35 -2.77
C ASN A 207 12.17 6.02 -3.70
N TYR A 208 10.94 5.50 -3.69
CA TYR A 208 9.79 6.09 -4.38
C TYR A 208 8.78 6.53 -3.34
N LYS A 209 8.71 7.84 -3.13
CA LYS A 209 7.87 8.42 -2.09
C LYS A 209 6.40 8.33 -2.45
N SER A 210 6.03 8.73 -3.67
CA SER A 210 4.63 8.84 -4.08
C SER A 210 4.43 8.29 -5.49
N ALA A 211 4.46 6.96 -5.62
CA ALA A 211 4.22 6.25 -6.86
C ALA A 211 3.52 4.90 -6.62
N ASP A 212 2.89 4.35 -7.66
CA ASP A 212 2.56 2.91 -7.69
C ASP A 212 3.80 2.15 -8.19
N LEU A 213 4.51 1.50 -7.27
CA LEU A 213 5.75 0.77 -7.54
C LEU A 213 5.50 -0.74 -7.51
N LYS A 214 5.86 -1.43 -8.58
CA LYS A 214 5.84 -2.90 -8.68
C LYS A 214 7.26 -3.42 -8.87
N ILE A 215 7.70 -4.30 -7.97
CA ILE A 215 9.00 -4.98 -8.03
C ILE A 215 8.76 -6.46 -8.29
N LEU A 216 9.40 -7.00 -9.31
CA LEU A 216 9.27 -8.39 -9.73
C LEU A 216 10.64 -9.01 -10.00
N PRO A 217 10.79 -10.33 -9.82
CA PRO A 217 11.93 -11.06 -10.33
C PRO A 217 11.94 -11.07 -11.87
N THR A 218 13.11 -11.28 -12.47
CA THR A 218 13.27 -11.60 -13.89
C THR A 218 14.32 -12.67 -14.12
N ASP A 219 14.16 -13.45 -15.19
CA ASP A 219 15.19 -14.38 -15.69
C ASP A 219 16.26 -13.67 -16.54
N GLY A 220 16.07 -12.36 -16.81
CA GLY A 220 17.07 -11.52 -17.44
C GLY A 220 18.31 -11.29 -16.57
N ASP A 221 19.39 -10.83 -17.20
CA ASP A 221 20.70 -10.60 -16.60
C ASP A 221 20.93 -9.16 -16.14
N LYS A 222 19.88 -8.33 -16.15
CA LYS A 222 19.96 -6.93 -15.73
C LYS A 222 18.79 -6.52 -14.86
N ILE A 223 19.06 -5.55 -13.99
CA ILE A 223 18.00 -4.78 -13.34
C ILE A 223 17.40 -3.86 -14.38
N LYS A 224 16.08 -3.85 -14.52
CA LYS A 224 15.36 -2.99 -15.47
C LYS A 224 14.36 -2.11 -14.73
N ILE A 225 14.39 -0.82 -15.01
CA ILE A 225 13.47 0.18 -14.45
C ILE A 225 12.66 0.73 -15.61
N SER A 226 11.34 0.65 -15.53
CA SER A 226 10.42 1.25 -16.50
C SER A 226 9.48 2.22 -15.78
N GLU A 227 9.52 3.50 -16.14
CA GLU A 227 8.66 4.55 -15.58
C GLU A 227 7.54 4.92 -16.53
N TYR A 228 6.33 4.99 -16.00
CA TYR A 228 5.12 5.37 -16.72
C TYR A 228 4.46 6.54 -16.00
N MET A 229 4.23 7.64 -16.70
CA MET A 229 3.75 8.87 -16.09
C MET A 229 2.60 9.49 -16.88
N SER A 230 1.73 10.24 -16.22
CA SER A 230 0.67 10.99 -16.92
C SER A 230 1.18 12.21 -17.68
N ARG A 231 2.41 12.66 -17.40
CA ARG A 231 3.09 13.79 -18.03
C ARG A 231 4.59 13.45 -18.11
N THR A 232 5.26 13.94 -19.15
CA THR A 232 6.69 13.73 -19.34
C THR A 232 7.45 15.03 -19.06
N ASN A 233 8.44 14.96 -18.16
CA ASN A 233 9.44 15.98 -17.92
C ASN A 233 10.73 15.29 -17.40
N PRO A 234 11.93 15.60 -17.92
CA PRO A 234 13.19 15.05 -17.44
C PRO A 234 13.46 15.23 -15.93
N ASN A 235 12.86 16.23 -15.30
CA ASN A 235 12.97 16.43 -13.85
C ASN A 235 12.20 15.37 -13.05
N TYR A 236 11.11 14.83 -13.61
CA TYR A 236 10.27 13.81 -12.98
C TYR A 236 10.88 12.41 -13.05
N GLN A 237 11.74 12.19 -14.05
CA GLN A 237 12.42 10.92 -14.28
C GLN A 237 13.30 10.53 -13.09
N VAL A 238 13.39 9.22 -12.87
CA VAL A 238 14.21 8.58 -11.85
C VAL A 238 15.63 9.11 -11.85
N LYS A 239 16.17 9.31 -10.64
CA LYS A 239 17.56 9.65 -10.40
C LYS A 239 18.26 8.43 -9.85
N THR A 240 19.35 8.04 -10.50
CA THR A 240 20.12 6.85 -10.14
C THR A 240 21.56 7.22 -9.80
N ASP A 241 22.10 6.57 -8.77
CA ASP A 241 23.50 6.70 -8.37
C ASP A 241 24.07 5.31 -8.07
N LEU A 242 25.30 5.03 -8.51
CA LEU A 242 26.03 3.83 -8.15
C LEU A 242 27.31 4.21 -7.40
N VAL A 243 27.34 3.96 -6.10
CA VAL A 243 28.47 4.29 -5.22
C VAL A 243 28.68 3.12 -4.26
N ASP A 244 29.93 2.68 -4.10
CA ASP A 244 30.32 1.60 -3.18
C ASP A 244 29.43 0.34 -3.30
N ASN A 245 29.20 -0.14 -4.53
CA ASN A 245 28.34 -1.29 -4.85
C ASN A 245 26.87 -1.14 -4.40
N VAL A 246 26.42 0.08 -4.11
CA VAL A 246 25.03 0.38 -3.82
C VAL A 246 24.40 1.08 -5.02
N LEU A 247 23.44 0.40 -5.66
CA LEU A 247 22.58 1.04 -6.64
C LEU A 247 21.45 1.77 -5.91
N SER A 248 21.49 3.09 -5.92
CA SER A 248 20.42 3.93 -5.43
C SER A 248 19.49 4.33 -6.56
N ILE A 249 18.20 4.02 -6.42
CA ILE A 249 17.13 4.37 -7.35
C ILE A 249 16.19 5.30 -6.60
N LYS A 250 16.12 6.57 -6.99
CA LYS A 250 15.34 7.62 -6.31
C LYS A 250 14.35 8.21 -7.29
N GLN A 251 13.12 8.39 -6.85
CA GLN A 251 12.13 9.15 -7.60
C GLN A 251 12.65 10.55 -7.96
N GLY A 252 12.31 11.02 -9.16
CA GLY A 252 12.53 12.41 -9.55
C GLY A 252 11.63 13.39 -8.80
N GLU A 253 11.68 14.64 -9.26
CA GLU A 253 10.88 15.72 -8.69
C GLU A 253 9.39 15.45 -8.89
N ILE A 254 8.57 15.83 -7.90
CA ILE A 254 7.11 15.85 -8.05
C ILE A 254 6.69 17.31 -8.18
N PRO A 255 5.92 17.67 -9.23
CA PRO A 255 5.33 18.99 -9.37
C PRO A 255 4.49 19.36 -8.14
N HIS A 256 4.53 20.62 -7.72
CA HIS A 256 3.78 21.06 -6.53
C HIS A 256 2.30 21.29 -6.84
N PHE A 257 2.00 21.91 -7.99
CA PHE A 257 0.63 22.27 -8.37
C PHE A 257 0.04 21.35 -9.44
N LEU A 258 0.87 20.70 -10.24
CA LEU A 258 0.40 19.80 -11.29
C LEU A 258 0.20 18.38 -10.76
N SER A 259 -0.99 17.82 -10.96
CA SER A 259 -1.22 16.40 -10.65
C SER A 259 -0.37 15.52 -11.57
N LEU A 260 0.52 14.73 -10.96
CA LEU A 260 1.37 13.75 -11.63
C LEU A 260 1.06 12.35 -11.09
N LYS A 261 0.66 11.44 -11.98
CA LYS A 261 0.54 10.01 -11.68
C LYS A 261 1.82 9.33 -12.11
N ILE A 262 2.47 8.63 -11.19
CA ILE A 262 3.72 7.90 -11.42
C ILE A 262 3.48 6.42 -11.15
N ARG A 263 3.80 5.57 -12.13
CA ARG A 263 3.85 4.13 -11.97
C ARG A 263 5.21 3.61 -12.40
N VAL A 264 5.78 2.70 -11.63
CA VAL A 264 7.12 2.20 -11.87
C VAL A 264 7.13 0.68 -11.78
N LYS A 265 7.75 0.05 -12.77
CA LYS A 265 8.02 -1.39 -12.76
C LYS A 265 9.53 -1.59 -12.67
N ILE A 266 9.98 -2.29 -11.65
CA ILE A 266 11.39 -2.66 -11.47
C ILE A 266 11.49 -4.18 -11.56
N LEU A 267 12.27 -4.66 -12.52
CA LEU A 267 12.62 -6.07 -12.65
C LEU A 267 14.01 -6.29 -12.06
N ILE A 268 14.14 -7.24 -11.14
CA ILE A 268 15.40 -7.60 -10.48
C ILE A 268 15.73 -9.06 -10.84
N PRO A 269 16.95 -9.37 -11.32
CA PRO A 269 17.33 -10.75 -11.63
C PRO A 269 17.13 -11.69 -10.45
N LYS A 270 16.54 -12.87 -10.67
CA LYS A 270 16.25 -13.88 -9.62
C LYS A 270 17.50 -14.31 -8.84
N THR A 271 18.65 -14.25 -9.49
CA THR A 271 19.98 -14.56 -8.97
C THR A 271 20.56 -13.47 -8.07
N TYR A 272 19.93 -12.28 -7.98
CA TYR A 272 20.30 -11.28 -7.00
C TYR A 272 19.81 -11.69 -5.62
N VAL A 273 20.75 -12.08 -4.75
CA VAL A 273 20.46 -12.63 -3.42
C VAL A 273 20.84 -11.69 -2.28
N LYS A 274 21.36 -10.50 -2.52
CA LYS A 274 21.88 -9.63 -1.45
C LYS A 274 20.80 -8.71 -0.86
N THR A 275 21.14 -7.49 -0.46
CA THR A 275 20.22 -6.61 0.27
C THR A 275 19.28 -5.84 -0.67
N LEU A 276 17.98 -5.89 -0.41
CA LEU A 276 16.98 -4.99 -1.01
C LEU A 276 16.44 -4.04 0.06
N GLN A 277 16.58 -2.73 -0.15
CA GLN A 277 15.92 -1.73 0.68
C GLN A 277 14.90 -0.95 -0.16
N VAL A 278 13.66 -0.85 0.32
CA VAL A 278 12.61 -0.09 -0.35
C VAL A 278 11.97 0.89 0.63
N ILE A 279 11.90 2.15 0.25
CA ILE A 279 11.26 3.22 1.02
C ILE A 279 10.03 3.68 0.25
N ASN A 280 8.88 3.52 0.88
CA ASN A 280 7.57 3.95 0.43
C ASN A 280 7.02 4.99 1.42
N ASP A 281 6.75 6.20 0.93
CA ASP A 281 6.22 7.27 1.76
C ASP A 281 4.68 7.24 1.72
N SER A 282 4.07 7.71 0.64
CA SER A 282 2.62 7.80 0.44
C SER A 282 2.08 6.94 -0.72
N GLY A 283 2.96 6.27 -1.47
CA GLY A 283 2.58 5.48 -2.66
C GLY A 283 2.05 4.07 -2.35
N ASN A 284 1.87 3.26 -3.40
CA ASN A 284 1.56 1.84 -3.29
C ASN A 284 2.77 1.00 -3.75
N LEU A 285 3.31 0.16 -2.88
CA LEU A 285 4.40 -0.76 -3.19
C LEU A 285 3.87 -2.20 -3.26
N GLN A 286 4.18 -2.88 -4.36
CA GLN A 286 3.99 -4.32 -4.53
C GLN A 286 5.33 -4.98 -4.80
N VAL A 287 5.71 -5.98 -4.01
CA VAL A 287 6.86 -6.84 -4.30
C VAL A 287 6.33 -8.27 -4.38
N GLN A 288 6.56 -8.94 -5.49
CA GLN A 288 5.99 -10.26 -5.74
C GLN A 288 7.03 -11.23 -6.24
N GLY A 289 7.05 -12.46 -5.73
CA GLY A 289 7.85 -13.57 -6.27
C GLY A 289 9.35 -13.50 -6.01
N MET A 290 9.82 -12.63 -5.11
CA MET A 290 11.23 -12.54 -4.74
C MET A 290 11.57 -13.62 -3.71
N LYS A 291 12.45 -14.58 -4.02
CA LYS A 291 12.62 -15.78 -3.17
C LYS A 291 13.97 -15.97 -2.46
N ALA A 292 14.99 -15.17 -2.77
CA ALA A 292 16.36 -15.53 -2.43
C ALA A 292 17.15 -14.43 -1.72
N LEU A 293 16.50 -13.41 -1.15
CA LEU A 293 17.21 -12.27 -0.56
C LEU A 293 17.83 -12.63 0.80
N GLU A 294 19.09 -12.28 1.02
CA GLU A 294 19.74 -12.34 2.34
C GLU A 294 19.02 -11.39 3.30
N ARG A 295 18.73 -10.17 2.83
CA ARG A 295 18.10 -9.16 3.67
C ARG A 295 17.17 -8.27 2.87
N ALA A 296 15.97 -8.08 3.39
CA ALA A 296 15.02 -7.11 2.90
C ALA A 296 14.65 -6.11 3.99
N VAL A 297 14.66 -4.83 3.63
CA VAL A 297 14.25 -3.73 4.51
C VAL A 297 13.19 -2.92 3.78
N VAL A 298 11.98 -2.84 4.35
CA VAL A 298 10.91 -2.04 3.77
C VAL A 298 10.38 -1.04 4.78
N GLU A 299 10.39 0.23 4.38
CA GLU A 299 9.89 1.36 5.17
C GLU A 299 8.59 1.86 4.54
N CYS A 300 7.50 1.88 5.30
CA CYS A 300 6.17 2.36 4.88
C CYS A 300 5.70 3.47 5.81
N HIS A 301 5.59 4.71 5.30
CA HIS A 301 5.18 5.84 6.13
C HIS A 301 3.66 5.98 6.19
N SER A 302 3.00 6.29 5.08
CA SER A 302 1.55 6.54 4.99
C SER A 302 0.89 5.80 3.82
N GLY A 303 1.67 5.17 2.96
CA GLY A 303 1.21 4.40 1.80
C GLY A 303 0.74 2.99 2.13
N ALA A 304 0.75 2.14 1.11
CA ALA A 304 0.44 0.71 1.23
C ALA A 304 1.58 -0.15 0.69
N VAL A 305 1.96 -1.18 1.44
CA VAL A 305 2.96 -2.19 1.04
C VAL A 305 2.29 -3.55 0.99
N TYR A 306 2.50 -4.26 -0.11
CA TYR A 306 2.09 -5.64 -0.31
C TYR A 306 3.30 -6.48 -0.71
N LEU A 307 3.70 -7.40 0.16
CA LEU A 307 4.69 -8.42 -0.14
C LEU A 307 3.96 -9.75 -0.36
N ASN A 308 4.13 -10.35 -1.55
CA ASN A 308 3.48 -11.60 -1.90
C ASN A 308 4.47 -12.63 -2.45
N ASN A 309 4.33 -13.89 -2.04
CA ASN A 309 5.22 -14.98 -2.47
C ASN A 309 6.69 -14.57 -2.32
N PHE A 310 7.04 -14.19 -1.09
CA PHE A 310 8.29 -13.50 -0.77
C PHE A 310 9.12 -14.32 0.23
N GLU A 311 10.39 -14.52 -0.08
CA GLU A 311 11.33 -15.25 0.79
C GLU A 311 12.65 -14.49 0.96
N SER A 312 13.11 -14.40 2.21
CA SER A 312 14.42 -13.87 2.57
C SER A 312 15.03 -14.58 3.78
N GLN A 313 16.31 -14.33 4.11
CA GLN A 313 16.86 -14.76 5.40
C GLN A 313 16.30 -13.88 6.52
N THR A 314 16.50 -12.56 6.38
CA THR A 314 15.98 -11.56 7.30
C THR A 314 15.04 -10.58 6.59
N LEU A 315 13.89 -10.28 7.20
CA LEU A 315 12.95 -9.26 6.75
C LEU A 315 12.69 -8.24 7.85
N LEU A 316 13.01 -6.97 7.59
CA LEU A 316 12.81 -5.84 8.51
C LEU A 316 11.78 -4.88 7.93
N LEU A 317 10.75 -4.57 8.71
CA LEU A 317 9.58 -3.80 8.27
C LEU A 317 9.32 -2.66 9.26
N ASP A 318 9.46 -1.43 8.80
CA ASP A 318 9.13 -0.22 9.58
C ASP A 318 7.85 0.40 9.02
N VAL A 319 6.80 0.49 9.83
CA VAL A 319 5.48 1.00 9.45
C VAL A 319 5.10 2.18 10.36
N ASN A 320 4.79 3.34 9.79
CA ASN A 320 4.39 4.50 10.58
C ASN A 320 2.85 4.58 10.73
N SER A 321 2.15 4.92 9.66
CA SER A 321 0.69 5.05 9.59
C SER A 321 0.10 4.37 8.34
N GLY A 322 0.93 3.69 7.56
CA GLY A 322 0.54 3.00 6.35
C GLY A 322 -0.09 1.62 6.60
N LYS A 323 -0.43 0.95 5.49
CA LYS A 323 -0.92 -0.43 5.50
C LYS A 323 0.18 -1.37 5.02
N LEU A 324 0.52 -2.35 5.83
CA LEU A 324 1.39 -3.46 5.47
C LEU A 324 0.55 -4.73 5.30
N THR A 325 0.75 -5.43 4.18
CA THR A 325 0.17 -6.75 3.93
C THR A 325 1.27 -7.70 3.50
N LEU A 326 1.48 -8.74 4.31
CA LEU A 326 2.34 -9.89 4.00
C LEU A 326 1.43 -11.05 3.61
N ASP A 327 1.71 -11.69 2.50
CA ASP A 327 0.90 -12.78 1.95
C ASP A 327 1.81 -13.86 1.37
N HIS A 328 1.83 -15.06 1.95
CA HIS A 328 2.80 -16.12 1.60
C HIS A 328 4.25 -15.61 1.73
N VAL A 329 4.65 -15.30 2.97
CA VAL A 329 5.99 -14.78 3.29
C VAL A 329 6.76 -15.76 4.15
N LEU A 330 7.97 -16.11 3.73
CA LEU A 330 8.90 -16.97 4.46
C LEU A 330 10.16 -16.19 4.83
N THR A 331 10.58 -16.30 6.09
CA THR A 331 11.93 -15.88 6.49
C THR A 331 12.69 -17.05 7.10
N LYS A 332 13.96 -17.21 6.74
CA LYS A 332 14.80 -18.32 7.22
C LYS A 332 15.51 -18.03 8.53
N GLU A 333 15.62 -16.77 8.93
CA GLU A 333 16.29 -16.37 10.17
C GLU A 333 15.40 -15.50 11.05
N GLN A 334 14.86 -14.39 10.52
CA GLN A 334 14.12 -13.45 11.34
C GLN A 334 13.12 -12.59 10.54
N LEU A 335 11.95 -12.40 11.14
CA LEU A 335 10.99 -11.35 10.80
C LEU A 335 10.97 -10.28 11.91
N ALA A 336 11.23 -9.03 11.58
CA ALA A 336 11.06 -7.91 12.50
C ALA A 336 10.06 -6.88 11.94
N ILE A 337 9.07 -6.51 12.74
CA ILE A 337 8.05 -5.51 12.38
C ILE A 337 7.99 -4.45 13.47
N ASN A 338 8.23 -3.20 13.10
CA ASN A 338 8.10 -2.05 13.98
C ASN A 338 7.01 -1.12 13.45
N ASP A 339 5.87 -1.15 14.10
CA ASP A 339 4.67 -0.40 13.72
C ASP A 339 4.41 0.76 14.72
N ARG A 340 4.16 1.97 14.23
CA ARG A 340 3.77 3.09 15.10
C ARG A 340 2.24 3.15 15.27
N SER A 341 1.50 3.12 14.18
CA SER A 341 0.05 3.37 14.16
C SER A 341 -0.63 2.86 12.89
N GLY A 342 0.01 1.96 12.16
CA GLY A 342 -0.47 1.40 10.91
C GLY A 342 -1.37 0.18 11.10
N LEU A 343 -1.70 -0.42 9.95
CA LEU A 343 -2.42 -1.69 9.87
C LEU A 343 -1.48 -2.75 9.31
N VAL A 344 -1.16 -3.76 10.10
CA VAL A 344 -0.32 -4.89 9.71
C VAL A 344 -1.19 -6.12 9.54
N ASN A 345 -1.32 -6.62 8.32
CA ASN A 345 -1.95 -7.89 8.02
C ASN A 345 -0.87 -8.87 7.55
N MET A 346 -0.88 -10.07 8.12
CA MET A 346 -0.01 -11.17 7.77
C MET A 346 -0.90 -12.36 7.47
N ASP A 347 -0.79 -12.90 6.27
CA ASP A 347 -1.54 -14.05 5.81
C ASP A 347 -0.55 -15.10 5.30
N THR A 348 -0.57 -16.29 5.90
CA THR A 348 0.39 -17.37 5.58
C THR A 348 1.84 -16.87 5.70
N VAL A 349 2.29 -16.64 6.93
CA VAL A 349 3.64 -16.14 7.22
C VAL A 349 4.39 -17.11 8.11
N ALA A 350 5.60 -17.51 7.69
CA ALA A 350 6.44 -18.45 8.43
C ALA A 350 7.82 -17.83 8.74
N THR A 351 8.25 -17.99 9.97
CA THR A 351 9.57 -17.52 10.44
C THR A 351 10.02 -18.32 11.66
N PRO A 352 11.30 -18.68 11.80
CA PRO A 352 11.77 -19.30 13.04
C PRO A 352 11.78 -18.31 14.21
N LYS A 353 11.91 -17.00 13.94
CA LYS A 353 11.96 -15.94 14.95
C LYS A 353 11.25 -14.68 14.49
N PHE A 354 10.24 -14.24 15.25
CA PHE A 354 9.64 -12.92 15.07
C PHE A 354 9.92 -11.95 16.23
N ASP A 355 10.04 -10.67 15.88
CA ASP A 355 10.01 -9.56 16.83
C ASP A 355 9.07 -8.48 16.28
N ILE A 356 7.89 -8.36 16.89
CA ILE A 356 6.82 -7.48 16.41
C ILE A 356 6.53 -6.46 17.50
N SER A 357 6.75 -5.18 17.22
CA SER A 357 6.37 -4.09 18.12
C SER A 357 5.33 -3.19 17.47
N SER A 358 4.32 -2.78 18.24
CA SER A 358 3.36 -1.75 17.82
C SER A 358 3.10 -0.72 18.91
N ARG A 359 3.13 0.57 18.57
CA ARG A 359 2.76 1.63 19.54
C ARG A 359 1.25 1.79 19.67
N SER A 360 0.52 1.90 18.57
CA SER A 360 -0.92 2.21 18.53
C SER A 360 -1.67 1.56 17.36
N GLY A 361 -1.06 0.61 16.65
CA GLY A 361 -1.65 0.02 15.45
C GLY A 361 -2.46 -1.26 15.69
N SER A 362 -2.83 -1.90 14.58
CA SER A 362 -3.57 -3.15 14.56
C SER A 362 -2.74 -4.23 13.87
N ILE A 363 -2.42 -5.29 14.60
CA ILE A 363 -1.68 -6.44 14.09
C ILE A 363 -2.64 -7.61 13.93
N LYS A 364 -2.70 -8.17 12.72
CA LYS A 364 -3.47 -9.37 12.41
C LYS A 364 -2.60 -10.38 11.70
N GLY A 365 -2.55 -11.61 12.22
CA GLY A 365 -1.94 -12.78 11.60
C GLY A 365 -2.99 -13.87 11.35
N THR A 366 -3.06 -14.37 10.13
CA THR A 366 -3.75 -15.61 9.75
C THR A 366 -2.72 -16.61 9.26
N ASP A 367 -2.86 -17.86 9.70
CA ASP A 367 -1.99 -18.97 9.37
C ASP A 367 -0.50 -18.62 9.58
N PHE A 368 -0.22 -18.12 10.79
CA PHE A 368 1.08 -17.60 11.17
C PHE A 368 1.90 -18.69 11.87
N SER A 369 3.16 -18.87 11.48
CA SER A 369 4.03 -19.93 12.00
C SER A 369 5.35 -19.36 12.50
N GLY A 370 5.70 -19.68 13.75
CA GLY A 370 6.96 -19.24 14.36
C GLY A 370 6.94 -19.11 15.87
N ALA A 371 7.98 -18.47 16.40
CA ALA A 371 8.16 -18.17 17.82
C ALA A 371 8.82 -16.80 18.02
N GLY A 372 8.60 -16.14 19.16
CA GLY A 372 9.18 -14.84 19.43
C GLY A 372 8.32 -13.89 20.25
N ASN A 373 8.55 -12.59 20.05
CA ASN A 373 8.01 -11.54 20.92
C ASN A 373 7.04 -10.61 20.18
N ILE A 374 5.94 -10.25 20.84
CA ILE A 374 5.01 -9.20 20.42
C ILE A 374 4.91 -8.15 21.54
N MET A 375 5.32 -6.91 21.28
CA MET A 375 5.25 -5.80 22.23
C MET A 375 4.28 -4.72 21.74
N VAL A 376 3.17 -4.51 22.45
CA VAL A 376 2.15 -3.53 22.07
C VAL A 376 1.92 -2.51 23.18
N LYS A 377 2.07 -1.22 22.87
CA LYS A 377 1.80 -0.16 23.85
C LYS A 377 0.30 0.13 24.00
N SER A 378 -0.38 0.20 22.86
CA SER A 378 -1.82 0.37 22.74
C SER A 378 -2.28 -0.27 21.43
N GLY A 379 -3.44 -0.93 21.37
CA GLY A 379 -3.98 -1.43 20.09
C GLY A 379 -4.61 -2.81 20.18
N THR A 380 -4.66 -3.49 19.04
CA THR A 380 -5.22 -4.85 18.94
C THR A 380 -4.21 -5.79 18.30
N VAL A 381 -4.01 -6.94 18.94
CA VAL A 381 -3.28 -8.08 18.40
C VAL A 381 -4.28 -9.20 18.17
N HIS A 382 -4.33 -9.71 16.95
CA HIS A 382 -5.10 -10.90 16.61
C HIS A 382 -4.22 -11.87 15.81
N MET A 383 -3.67 -12.89 16.47
CA MET A 383 -2.82 -13.89 15.83
C MET A 383 -3.53 -15.24 15.84
N ASN A 384 -3.70 -15.83 14.65
CA ASN A 384 -4.04 -17.22 14.49
C ASN A 384 -2.76 -17.98 14.12
N PHE A 385 -2.25 -18.76 15.07
CA PHE A 385 -1.07 -19.58 14.83
C PHE A 385 -1.47 -20.86 14.12
N ASP A 386 -0.80 -21.15 13.01
CA ASP A 386 -0.84 -22.45 12.35
C ASP A 386 0.17 -23.40 13.00
N LYS A 387 1.39 -22.94 13.26
CA LYS A 387 2.41 -23.69 14.00
C LYS A 387 3.20 -22.80 14.97
N VAL A 388 3.40 -23.29 16.19
CA VAL A 388 4.29 -22.64 17.16
C VAL A 388 5.58 -23.44 17.28
N THR A 389 6.71 -22.82 17.01
CA THR A 389 8.02 -23.50 16.93
C THR A 389 8.91 -23.31 18.17
N GLY A 390 8.38 -22.64 19.19
CA GLY A 390 9.11 -22.23 20.39
C GLY A 390 8.30 -21.22 21.20
N ASP A 391 8.94 -20.57 22.17
CA ASP A 391 8.23 -19.70 23.11
C ASP A 391 7.61 -18.46 22.41
N VAL A 392 6.41 -18.09 22.86
CA VAL A 392 5.68 -16.91 22.41
C VAL A 392 5.43 -15.99 23.59
N ASN A 393 6.02 -14.79 23.54
CA ASN A 393 5.85 -13.77 24.58
C ASN A 393 5.08 -12.57 24.01
N VAL A 394 4.03 -12.14 24.70
CA VAL A 394 3.23 -10.98 24.33
C VAL A 394 3.13 -10.02 25.51
N GLU A 395 3.69 -8.83 25.35
CA GLU A 395 3.54 -7.73 26.32
C GLU A 395 2.59 -6.67 25.75
N ASN A 396 1.53 -6.35 26.50
CA ASN A 396 0.53 -5.37 26.08
C ASN A 396 0.26 -4.33 27.18
N ASN A 397 0.62 -3.08 26.97
CA ASN A 397 0.32 -2.05 27.97
C ASN A 397 -1.18 -1.66 28.00
N SER A 398 -1.85 -1.57 26.85
CA SER A 398 -3.31 -1.39 26.81
C SER A 398 -3.96 -1.96 25.55
N GLY A 399 -5.12 -2.62 25.68
CA GLY A 399 -5.94 -3.00 24.52
C GLY A 399 -6.37 -4.46 24.53
N THR A 400 -6.45 -5.08 23.35
CA THR A 400 -6.95 -6.45 23.22
C THR A 400 -5.93 -7.36 22.54
N VAL A 401 -5.62 -8.48 23.19
CA VAL A 401 -4.83 -9.57 22.64
C VAL A 401 -5.74 -10.77 22.41
N LYS A 402 -5.81 -11.25 21.18
CA LYS A 402 -6.50 -12.49 20.79
C LYS A 402 -5.50 -13.41 20.13
N LEU A 403 -5.24 -14.54 20.76
CA LEU A 403 -4.40 -15.59 20.21
C LEU A 403 -5.26 -16.83 19.99
N LYS A 404 -5.17 -17.43 18.81
CA LYS A 404 -5.64 -18.78 18.56
C LYS A 404 -4.40 -19.65 18.41
N MET A 405 -4.28 -20.66 19.26
CA MET A 405 -3.17 -21.61 19.22
C MET A 405 -3.60 -22.86 18.44
N PRO A 406 -2.65 -23.68 17.93
CA PRO A 406 -3.00 -24.96 17.30
C PRO A 406 -3.73 -25.89 18.30
N GLU A 407 -4.77 -26.60 17.84
CA GLU A 407 -5.67 -27.35 18.72
C GLU A 407 -5.01 -28.58 19.36
N ASP A 408 -4.03 -29.17 18.67
CA ASP A 408 -3.33 -30.39 19.09
C ASP A 408 -2.01 -30.11 19.85
N ASP A 409 -1.66 -28.83 20.03
CA ASP A 409 -0.43 -28.47 20.72
C ASP A 409 -0.53 -28.71 22.23
N SER A 410 0.60 -29.07 22.84
CA SER A 410 0.76 -29.10 24.29
C SER A 410 1.78 -28.05 24.69
N TYR A 411 1.41 -27.19 25.66
CA TYR A 411 2.23 -26.04 26.04
C TYR A 411 1.90 -25.54 27.45
N LYS A 412 2.85 -24.83 28.06
CA LYS A 412 2.64 -24.11 29.32
C LYS A 412 2.15 -22.72 29.03
N PHE A 413 1.30 -22.16 29.89
CA PHE A 413 0.86 -20.79 29.74
C PHE A 413 0.91 -19.99 31.05
N ASP A 414 1.25 -18.71 30.91
CA ASP A 414 1.20 -17.67 31.92
C ASP A 414 0.49 -16.46 31.31
N LEU A 415 -0.75 -16.21 31.74
CA LEU A 415 -1.63 -15.19 31.19
C LEU A 415 -2.07 -14.25 32.31
N GLU A 416 -1.62 -13.00 32.30
CA GLU A 416 -1.95 -12.01 33.33
C GLU A 416 -2.43 -10.70 32.71
N ALA A 417 -3.54 -10.16 33.22
CA ALA A 417 -3.97 -8.79 32.97
C ALA A 417 -4.07 -8.03 34.30
N GLN A 418 -3.12 -7.14 34.60
CA GLN A 418 -3.08 -6.42 35.89
C GLN A 418 -4.40 -5.66 36.17
N SER A 419 -4.94 -5.00 35.14
CA SER A 419 -6.25 -4.34 35.17
C SER A 419 -7.08 -4.74 33.96
N GLY A 420 -7.61 -5.97 33.99
CA GLY A 420 -8.30 -6.54 32.84
C GLY A 420 -8.95 -7.89 33.10
N ILE A 421 -9.29 -8.57 32.00
CA ILE A 421 -9.91 -9.91 32.03
C ILE A 421 -9.12 -10.84 31.12
N VAL A 422 -8.86 -12.05 31.61
CA VAL A 422 -8.26 -13.13 30.85
C VAL A 422 -9.33 -14.18 30.56
N HIS A 423 -9.51 -14.50 29.28
CA HIS A 423 -10.36 -15.60 28.83
C HIS A 423 -9.52 -16.66 28.13
N MET A 424 -9.74 -17.91 28.49
CA MET A 424 -9.14 -19.06 27.82
C MET A 424 -10.22 -20.11 27.58
N LYS A 425 -10.28 -20.66 26.36
CA LYS A 425 -11.29 -21.65 25.97
C LYS A 425 -10.78 -23.09 25.94
N GLN A 426 -9.48 -23.30 25.83
CA GLN A 426 -8.90 -24.64 25.73
C GLN A 426 -9.02 -25.41 27.04
N ALA A 427 -9.14 -26.73 26.92
CA ALA A 427 -9.08 -27.62 28.08
C ALA A 427 -7.66 -27.59 28.66
N ALA A 428 -7.53 -27.24 29.93
CA ALA A 428 -6.24 -27.03 30.57
C ALA A 428 -6.19 -27.64 31.97
N ASN A 429 -4.97 -28.01 32.37
CA ASN A 429 -4.57 -28.33 33.73
C ASN A 429 -4.19 -27.02 34.43
N TRP A 430 -5.07 -26.51 35.29
CA TRP A 430 -4.92 -25.19 35.92
C TRP A 430 -4.03 -25.22 37.16
N VAL A 431 -3.11 -24.27 37.23
CA VAL A 431 -2.41 -23.87 38.46
C VAL A 431 -3.15 -22.70 39.11
N HIS A 432 -3.47 -21.68 38.32
CA HIS A 432 -4.31 -20.55 38.71
C HIS A 432 -5.42 -20.33 37.68
N ASP A 433 -6.65 -20.11 38.16
CA ASP A 433 -7.80 -19.75 37.33
C ASP A 433 -8.67 -18.72 38.05
N ILE A 434 -8.30 -17.45 37.89
CA ILE A 434 -9.09 -16.31 38.34
C ILE A 434 -9.34 -15.33 37.19
N MET A 435 -10.16 -14.31 37.42
CA MET A 435 -10.62 -13.39 36.37
C MET A 435 -9.49 -12.77 35.54
N ASN A 436 -8.37 -12.43 36.18
CA ASN A 436 -7.30 -11.63 35.61
C ASN A 436 -5.94 -12.36 35.54
N LEU A 437 -5.86 -13.60 36.04
CA LEU A 437 -4.67 -14.44 36.03
C LEU A 437 -5.07 -15.88 35.72
N LYS A 438 -4.41 -16.45 34.72
CA LYS A 438 -4.56 -17.85 34.31
C LYS A 438 -3.19 -18.44 34.05
N GLU A 439 -2.88 -19.50 34.77
CA GLU A 439 -1.60 -20.21 34.64
C GLU A 439 -1.86 -21.72 34.62
N GLY A 440 -1.07 -22.45 33.84
CA GLY A 440 -1.24 -23.89 33.74
C GLY A 440 -0.61 -24.50 32.50
N THR A 441 -1.22 -25.58 32.05
CA THR A 441 -0.73 -26.37 30.92
C THR A 441 -1.89 -26.88 30.07
N VAL A 442 -1.72 -26.83 28.75
CA VAL A 442 -2.58 -27.53 27.76
C VAL A 442 -1.86 -28.81 27.34
N GLY A 443 -2.59 -29.93 27.26
CA GLY A 443 -2.02 -31.25 26.99
C GLY A 443 -1.09 -31.78 28.10
N ASP A 444 -0.37 -32.86 27.80
CA ASP A 444 0.44 -33.59 28.79
C ASP A 444 1.96 -33.49 28.58
N ASN A 445 2.41 -33.00 27.42
CA ASN A 445 3.84 -32.92 27.06
C ASN A 445 4.16 -31.53 26.48
N PRO A 446 4.39 -30.51 27.33
CA PRO A 446 4.56 -29.14 26.86
C PRO A 446 5.79 -28.95 25.96
N GLN A 447 5.57 -28.42 24.76
CA GLN A 447 6.61 -28.16 23.76
C GLN A 447 7.18 -26.74 23.82
N TYR A 448 6.39 -25.79 24.33
CA TYR A 448 6.78 -24.37 24.44
C TYR A 448 6.04 -23.68 25.59
N GLN A 449 6.45 -22.44 25.88
CA GLN A 449 5.81 -21.52 26.80
C GLN A 449 5.06 -20.41 26.04
N LEU A 450 3.80 -20.19 26.41
CA LEU A 450 3.01 -19.03 26.03
C LEU A 450 2.95 -18.06 27.21
N THR A 451 3.51 -16.86 27.07
CA THR A 451 3.42 -15.80 28.08
C THR A 451 2.69 -14.61 27.51
N VAL A 452 1.61 -14.16 28.15
CA VAL A 452 0.83 -12.99 27.72
C VAL A 452 0.55 -12.11 28.93
N HIS A 453 1.24 -10.98 29.01
CA HIS A 453 1.08 -10.02 30.09
C HIS A 453 0.49 -8.71 29.58
N ALA A 454 -0.56 -8.24 30.24
CA ALA A 454 -1.18 -6.97 29.95
C ALA A 454 -1.29 -6.06 31.18
N LYS A 455 -0.91 -4.79 31.07
CA LYS A 455 -1.15 -3.82 32.15
C LYS A 455 -2.65 -3.50 32.26
N SER A 456 -3.32 -3.31 31.14
CA SER A 456 -4.77 -3.18 31.11
C SER A 456 -5.37 -3.73 29.82
N GLY A 457 -6.54 -4.36 29.91
CA GLY A 457 -7.30 -4.78 28.73
C GLY A 457 -7.78 -6.22 28.77
N ILE A 458 -7.91 -6.83 27.60
CA ILE A 458 -8.51 -8.16 27.47
C ILE A 458 -7.53 -9.10 26.78
N ILE A 459 -7.27 -10.24 27.42
CA ILE A 459 -6.54 -11.35 26.84
C ILE A 459 -7.55 -12.44 26.50
N LYS A 460 -7.52 -12.94 25.26
CA LYS A 460 -8.31 -14.09 24.82
C LYS A 460 -7.38 -15.10 24.17
N VAL A 461 -7.32 -16.30 24.73
CA VAL A 461 -6.62 -17.44 24.15
C VAL A 461 -7.64 -18.51 23.81
N SER A 462 -7.64 -19.00 22.58
CA SER A 462 -8.57 -20.04 22.11
C SER A 462 -7.88 -21.17 21.42
#